data_AF-A0A7C1N166-F1
#
_entry.id   AF-A0A7C1N166-F1
#
_cell.length_a   1.000
_cell.length_b   1.000
_cell.length_c   1.000
_cell.angle_alpha   90.00
_cell.angle_beta   90.00
_cell.angle_gamma   90.00
#
_symmetry.space_group_name_H-M   'P 1'
#
loop_
_entity.id
_entity.type
_entity.pdbx_description
1 polymer ?
#
loop_
_entity_poly.entity_id
_entity_poly.type
_entity_poly.pdbx_seq_one_letter_code
_entity_poly.pdbx_strand_id
1 'polypeptide(L)'
;MKKLITILGIMLLTGMMSTQGHAVNINTAQDAPTYSADGYPDTNFNNYNGDTLDSELWTGSWYGNSTYQTRSYLDFDLSGITNISEASLWLYQGYSEGSTDVYATAVTSAWDETTITWNNQPAIGALADTTTVGNTSGWYFWDLTSL
;
A
#
# COMPACT_ATOMS: atom_id res chain seq x y z
N MET A 1 33.85 -6.07 40.23
CA MET A 1 33.10 -6.95 39.28
C MET A 1 32.05 -6.05 38.65
N LYS A 2 32.11 -5.65 37.38
CA LYS A 2 31.97 -6.46 36.16
C LYS A 2 33.00 -6.05 35.10
N LYS A 3 33.35 -7.03 34.26
CA LYS A 3 34.57 -7.09 33.43
C LYS A 3 34.36 -6.44 32.06
N LEU A 4 35.41 -5.76 31.61
CA LEU A 4 35.67 -5.27 30.26
C LEU A 4 36.06 -6.45 29.35
N ILE A 5 35.60 -6.48 28.10
CA ILE A 5 36.18 -7.30 27.03
C ILE A 5 36.37 -6.39 25.81
N THR A 6 37.63 -6.11 25.49
CA THR A 6 38.09 -5.52 24.23
C THR A 6 38.54 -6.68 23.35
N ILE A 7 38.01 -6.79 22.14
CA ILE A 7 38.56 -7.69 21.11
C ILE A 7 39.34 -6.83 20.12
N LEU A 8 40.66 -6.97 20.14
CA LEU A 8 41.55 -6.53 19.08
C LEU A 8 41.50 -7.60 17.97
N GLY A 9 40.77 -7.33 16.90
CA GLY A 9 40.76 -8.17 15.69
C GLY A 9 41.36 -7.39 14.53
N ILE A 10 42.58 -7.76 14.12
CA ILE A 10 43.14 -7.36 12.83
C ILE A 10 42.28 -8.02 11.76
N MET A 11 41.45 -7.23 11.08
CA MET A 11 40.71 -7.67 9.90
C MET A 11 41.41 -7.06 8.67
N LEU A 12 42.05 -7.90 7.87
CA LEU A 12 42.43 -7.57 6.50
C LEU A 12 41.13 -7.30 5.74
N LEU A 13 40.84 -6.01 5.52
CA LEU A 13 39.67 -5.54 4.79
C LEU A 13 39.93 -5.71 3.29
N THR A 14 39.78 -6.94 2.78
CA THR A 14 39.52 -7.12 1.34
C THR A 14 38.12 -6.57 1.09
N GLY A 15 38.04 -5.47 0.34
CA GLY A 15 36.80 -4.72 0.11
C GLY A 15 35.67 -5.59 -0.41
N MET A 16 34.81 -6.04 0.50
CA MET A 16 33.41 -6.28 0.17
C MET A 16 32.78 -4.90 0.14
N MET A 17 32.60 -4.34 -1.06
CA MET A 17 31.60 -3.32 -1.28
C MET A 17 30.27 -3.98 -0.90
N SER A 18 29.86 -3.84 0.37
CA SER A 18 28.45 -3.98 0.69
C SER A 18 27.78 -2.82 -0.03
N THR A 19 27.01 -3.11 -1.07
CA THR A 19 25.99 -2.16 -1.52
C THR A 19 25.06 -2.02 -0.33
N GLN A 20 25.25 -0.97 0.47
CA GLN A 20 24.30 -0.65 1.52
C GLN A 20 23.00 -0.29 0.80
N GLY A 21 22.04 -1.24 0.77
CA GLY A 21 20.69 -0.95 0.30
C GLY A 21 20.17 0.23 1.10
N HIS A 22 19.83 1.31 0.41
CA HIS A 22 19.26 2.50 1.03
C HIS A 22 17.74 2.33 1.03
N ALA A 23 17.16 2.02 2.18
CA ALA A 23 15.71 1.98 2.32
C ALA A 23 15.15 3.41 2.30
N VAL A 24 14.19 3.67 1.41
CA VAL A 24 13.44 4.93 1.35
C VAL A 24 12.01 4.63 1.75
N ASN A 25 11.51 5.32 2.78
CA ASN A 25 10.09 5.29 3.10
C ASN A 25 9.42 6.49 2.44
N ILE A 26 8.38 6.22 1.67
CA ILE A 26 7.53 7.22 1.04
C ILE A 26 6.09 7.00 1.51
N ASN A 27 5.36 8.09 1.73
CA ASN A 27 3.92 8.03 1.96
C ASN A 27 3.19 8.13 0.62
N THR A 28 1.90 7.82 0.61
CA THR A 28 1.04 8.07 -0.55
C THR A 28 1.07 9.56 -0.91
N ALA A 29 1.20 9.84 -2.20
CA ALA A 29 1.06 11.20 -2.74
C ALA A 29 -0.40 11.50 -3.05
N GLN A 30 -1.15 10.47 -3.47
CA GLN A 30 -2.59 10.50 -3.65
C GLN A 30 -3.18 9.17 -3.20
N ASP A 31 -4.37 9.20 -2.62
CA ASP A 31 -5.12 7.99 -2.34
C ASP A 31 -6.63 8.23 -2.33
N ALA A 32 -7.39 7.24 -2.81
CA ALA A 32 -8.83 7.37 -2.84
C ALA A 32 -9.52 6.00 -2.83
N PRO A 33 -10.59 5.83 -2.04
CA PRO A 33 -11.50 4.71 -2.18
C PRO A 33 -12.50 4.95 -3.32
N THR A 34 -12.98 3.86 -3.90
CA THR A 34 -14.09 3.83 -4.86
C THR A 34 -15.11 2.79 -4.40
N TYR A 35 -16.38 3.01 -4.76
CA TYR A 35 -17.49 2.19 -4.27
C TYR A 35 -18.55 1.95 -5.36
N SER A 36 -18.91 0.69 -5.57
CA SER A 36 -19.77 0.26 -6.68
C SER A 36 -21.27 0.24 -6.39
N ALA A 37 -21.73 0.79 -5.26
CA ALA A 37 -23.15 0.64 -4.89
C ALA A 37 -24.11 1.36 -5.82
N ASP A 38 -25.32 0.80 -5.87
CA ASP A 38 -26.45 1.37 -6.58
C ASP A 38 -26.71 2.81 -6.13
N GLY A 39 -26.68 3.73 -7.10
CA GLY A 39 -26.92 5.15 -6.89
C GLY A 39 -25.69 6.00 -6.58
N TYR A 40 -24.52 5.40 -6.35
CA TYR A 40 -23.27 6.13 -6.06
C TYR A 40 -22.04 5.76 -6.92
N PRO A 41 -22.14 5.15 -8.12
CA PRO A 41 -20.94 4.73 -8.86
C PRO A 41 -20.15 5.91 -9.45
N ASP A 42 -20.76 7.09 -9.53
CA ASP A 42 -20.14 8.35 -9.95
C ASP A 42 -19.79 9.27 -8.77
N THR A 43 -19.94 8.80 -7.53
CA THR A 43 -19.54 9.55 -6.34
C THR A 43 -18.04 9.36 -6.10
N ASN A 44 -17.33 10.47 -5.93
CA ASN A 44 -15.98 10.47 -5.40
C ASN A 44 -16.08 10.39 -3.86
N PHE A 45 -15.39 9.42 -3.28
CA PHE A 45 -15.41 9.14 -1.84
C PHE A 45 -14.15 9.62 -1.12
N ASN A 46 -13.30 10.39 -1.80
CA ASN A 46 -12.23 11.07 -1.12
C ASN A 46 -12.83 12.00 -0.06
N ASN A 47 -12.36 11.88 1.17
CA ASN A 47 -12.91 12.58 2.33
C ASN A 47 -14.42 12.34 2.58
N TYR A 48 -14.89 11.09 2.43
CA TYR A 48 -16.30 10.74 2.67
C TYR A 48 -16.84 11.18 4.05
N ASN A 49 -15.99 11.23 5.08
CA ASN A 49 -16.38 11.59 6.45
C ASN A 49 -16.21 13.09 6.77
N GLY A 50 -15.78 13.93 5.81
CA GLY A 50 -15.55 15.36 6.03
C GLY A 50 -14.42 15.67 7.03
N ASP A 51 -13.58 14.68 7.35
CA ASP A 51 -12.41 14.84 8.20
C ASP A 51 -11.23 15.31 7.34
N THR A 52 -10.50 16.30 7.83
CA THR A 52 -9.27 16.79 7.20
C THR A 52 -8.09 15.81 7.31
N LEU A 53 -8.32 14.66 7.94
CA LEU A 53 -7.38 13.54 7.98
C LEU A 53 -7.75 12.54 6.88
N ASP A 54 -7.02 12.66 5.79
CA ASP A 54 -7.00 11.77 4.63
C ASP A 54 -6.96 10.27 4.98
N SER A 55 -7.43 9.51 4.00
CA SER A 55 -7.11 8.09 3.77
C SER A 55 -7.90 7.05 4.54
N GLU A 56 -9.24 7.06 4.46
CA GLU A 56 -9.99 5.82 4.69
C GLU A 56 -9.93 4.94 3.43
N LEU A 57 -9.08 3.92 3.46
CA LEU A 57 -8.97 2.94 2.39
C LEU A 57 -10.00 1.83 2.57
N TRP A 58 -10.75 1.54 1.50
CA TRP A 58 -11.74 0.47 1.46
C TRP A 58 -11.38 -0.58 0.42
N THR A 59 -11.47 -1.85 0.83
CA THR A 59 -11.25 -2.99 -0.07
C THR A 59 -12.24 -4.10 0.26
N GLY A 60 -12.81 -4.74 -0.77
CA GLY A 60 -13.70 -5.88 -0.61
C GLY A 60 -15.18 -5.51 -0.69
N SER A 61 -16.03 -6.35 -0.13
CA SER A 61 -17.50 -6.19 -0.20
C SER A 61 -18.02 -5.37 0.98
N TRP A 62 -18.75 -4.30 0.69
CA TRP A 62 -19.35 -3.42 1.68
C TRP A 62 -20.57 -4.08 2.33
N TYR A 63 -20.61 -4.15 3.67
CA TYR A 63 -21.64 -4.86 4.45
C TYR A 63 -21.86 -6.32 4.01
N GLY A 64 -20.80 -6.99 3.53
CA GLY A 64 -20.87 -8.36 3.01
C GLY A 64 -21.72 -8.52 1.74
N ASN A 65 -22.14 -7.43 1.08
CA ASN A 65 -22.89 -7.51 -0.16
C ASN A 65 -21.92 -7.62 -1.35
N SER A 66 -21.89 -8.79 -1.99
CA SER A 66 -21.00 -9.06 -3.13
C SER A 66 -21.29 -8.22 -4.38
N THR A 67 -22.38 -7.46 -4.43
CA THR A 67 -22.64 -6.48 -5.50
C THR A 67 -22.03 -5.11 -5.19
N TYR A 68 -21.67 -4.86 -3.94
CA TYR A 68 -21.16 -3.59 -3.43
C TYR A 68 -19.66 -3.73 -3.16
N GLN A 69 -18.87 -3.56 -4.21
CA GLN A 69 -17.43 -3.70 -4.17
C GLN A 69 -16.76 -2.36 -3.88
N THR A 70 -15.67 -2.42 -3.14
CA THR A 70 -14.79 -1.30 -2.85
C THR A 70 -13.36 -1.60 -3.30
N ARG A 71 -12.68 -0.56 -3.77
CA ARG A 71 -11.28 -0.60 -4.17
C ARG A 71 -10.61 0.69 -3.74
N SER A 72 -9.36 0.59 -3.32
CA SER A 72 -8.54 1.75 -3.02
C SER A 72 -7.45 1.91 -4.08
N TYR A 73 -7.19 3.15 -4.43
CA TYR A 73 -6.12 3.56 -5.34
C TYR A 73 -5.10 4.34 -4.53
N LEU A 74 -3.82 4.07 -4.80
CA LEU A 74 -2.68 4.65 -4.11
C LEU A 74 -1.68 5.08 -5.19
N ASP A 75 -1.21 6.32 -5.14
CA ASP A 75 -0.14 6.84 -5.98
C ASP A 75 1.04 7.25 -5.12
N PHE A 76 2.24 7.09 -5.66
CA PHE A 76 3.49 7.36 -4.96
C PHE A 76 4.40 8.20 -5.85
N ASP A 77 4.89 9.31 -5.31
CA ASP A 77 5.93 10.08 -5.98
C ASP A 77 7.26 9.34 -5.88
N LEU A 78 7.64 8.67 -6.96
CA LEU A 78 8.92 7.98 -7.10
C LEU A 78 10.03 8.89 -7.64
N SER A 79 9.78 10.21 -7.78
CA SER A 79 10.79 11.13 -8.29
C SER A 79 12.04 11.12 -7.39
N GLY A 80 13.18 10.79 -7.99
CA GLY A 80 14.45 10.61 -7.28
C GLY A 80 14.79 9.17 -6.90
N ILE A 81 13.86 8.22 -7.06
CA ILE A 81 14.14 6.78 -6.94
C ILE A 81 14.42 6.23 -8.34
N THR A 82 15.65 5.75 -8.55
CA THR A 82 16.13 5.34 -9.89
C THR A 82 16.38 3.85 -10.03
N ASN A 83 16.55 3.13 -8.92
CA ASN A 83 16.76 1.69 -8.89
C ASN A 83 16.02 1.12 -7.68
N ILE A 84 15.04 0.25 -7.93
CA ILE A 84 14.26 -0.44 -6.90
C ILE A 84 14.66 -1.91 -6.96
N SER A 85 15.29 -2.42 -5.91
CA SER A 85 15.62 -3.85 -5.77
C SER A 85 14.57 -4.63 -5.00
N GLU A 86 13.88 -3.94 -4.08
CA GLU A 86 12.82 -4.47 -3.23
C GLU A 86 11.80 -3.34 -3.02
N ALA A 87 10.51 -3.67 -3.08
CA ALA A 87 9.44 -2.75 -2.75
C ALA A 87 8.39 -3.46 -1.92
N SER A 88 7.96 -2.83 -0.82
CA SER A 88 6.93 -3.37 0.05
C SER A 88 5.93 -2.30 0.42
N LEU A 89 4.65 -2.54 0.17
CA LEU A 89 3.55 -1.70 0.61
C LEU A 89 3.11 -2.16 1.99
N TRP A 90 3.02 -1.24 2.94
CA TRP A 90 2.52 -1.49 4.29
C TRP A 90 1.25 -0.68 4.52
N LEU A 91 0.16 -1.36 4.88
CA LEU A 91 -1.11 -0.72 5.22
C LEU A 91 -1.58 -1.19 6.59
N TYR A 92 -2.22 -0.30 7.33
CA TYR A 92 -2.80 -0.60 8.63
C TYR A 92 -4.28 -0.91 8.46
N GLN A 93 -4.68 -2.13 8.81
CA GLN A 93 -6.10 -2.49 8.86
C GLN A 93 -6.70 -1.97 10.17
N GLY A 94 -7.59 -0.99 10.07
CA GLY A 94 -8.30 -0.41 11.22
C GLY A 94 -9.57 -1.18 11.59
N TYR A 95 -10.42 -1.44 10.59
CA TYR A 95 -11.71 -2.12 10.73
C TYR A 95 -11.90 -3.21 9.66
N SER A 96 -12.57 -4.30 10.00
CA SER A 96 -12.85 -5.42 9.09
C SER A 96 -14.08 -6.19 9.58
N GLU A 97 -14.94 -6.58 8.64
CA GLU A 97 -16.11 -7.42 8.89
C GLU A 97 -15.79 -8.93 8.83
N GLY A 98 -14.59 -9.28 8.34
CA GLY A 98 -14.19 -10.67 8.16
C GLY A 98 -12.80 -10.81 7.54
N SER A 99 -12.24 -12.02 7.59
CA SER A 99 -10.99 -12.29 6.88
C SER A 99 -11.24 -12.30 5.38
N THR A 100 -10.38 -11.63 4.62
CA THR A 100 -10.45 -11.63 3.15
C THR A 100 -9.06 -11.54 2.55
N ASP A 101 -8.90 -12.10 1.35
CA ASP A 101 -7.73 -11.86 0.54
C ASP A 101 -7.83 -10.45 -0.06
N VAL A 102 -6.74 -9.70 0.06
CA VAL A 102 -6.60 -8.35 -0.49
C VAL A 102 -5.45 -8.38 -1.49
N TYR A 103 -5.73 -7.89 -2.69
CA TYR A 103 -4.86 -7.95 -3.85
C TYR A 103 -4.21 -6.59 -4.09
N ALA A 104 -2.89 -6.58 -4.32
CA ALA A 104 -2.17 -5.41 -4.80
C ALA A 104 -1.92 -5.56 -6.30
N THR A 105 -2.42 -4.62 -7.11
CA THR A 105 -2.28 -4.64 -8.57
C THR A 105 -1.71 -3.33 -9.08
N ALA A 106 -0.96 -3.36 -10.18
CA ALA A 106 -0.49 -2.15 -10.83
C ALA A 106 -1.66 -1.35 -11.42
N VAL A 107 -1.58 -0.02 -11.39
CA VAL A 107 -2.47 0.89 -12.12
C VAL A 107 -1.77 1.33 -13.40
N THR A 108 -2.44 1.20 -14.55
CA THR A 108 -1.82 1.38 -15.88
C THR A 108 -2.25 2.64 -16.63
N SER A 109 -3.19 3.40 -16.07
CA SER A 109 -3.64 4.67 -16.63
C SER A 109 -3.67 5.75 -15.55
N ALA A 110 -3.45 6.99 -15.94
CA ALA A 110 -3.55 8.13 -15.03
C ALA A 110 -4.93 8.21 -14.37
N TRP A 111 -4.95 8.68 -13.14
CA TRP A 111 -6.14 8.98 -12.36
C TRP A 111 -5.88 10.22 -11.51
N ASP A 112 -6.94 10.81 -10.98
CA ASP A 112 -6.85 11.97 -10.09
C ASP A 112 -7.75 11.74 -8.88
N GLU A 113 -7.16 11.85 -7.70
CA GLU A 113 -7.81 11.69 -6.40
C GLU A 113 -9.09 12.48 -6.23
N THR A 114 -9.14 13.69 -6.80
CA THR A 114 -10.26 14.62 -6.65
C THR A 114 -11.43 14.30 -7.57
N THR A 115 -11.24 13.42 -8.56
CA THR A 115 -12.25 13.11 -9.58
C THR A 115 -12.54 11.62 -9.76
N ILE A 116 -11.72 10.74 -9.17
CA ILE A 116 -11.91 9.29 -9.29
C ILE A 116 -13.24 8.83 -8.68
N THR A 117 -13.90 7.89 -9.35
CA THR A 117 -15.18 7.27 -9.01
C THR A 117 -15.11 5.80 -9.40
N TRP A 118 -16.13 5.01 -9.06
CA TRP A 118 -16.20 3.64 -9.53
C TRP A 118 -16.30 3.54 -11.05
N ASN A 119 -17.08 4.41 -11.70
CA ASN A 119 -17.28 4.33 -13.16
C ASN A 119 -16.10 4.85 -13.99
N ASN A 120 -15.28 5.76 -13.45
CA ASN A 120 -14.13 6.33 -14.16
C ASN A 120 -12.77 5.80 -13.67
N GLN A 121 -12.77 4.76 -12.84
CA GLN A 121 -11.57 4.19 -12.26
C GLN A 121 -10.55 3.78 -13.33
N PRO A 122 -9.24 3.93 -13.05
CA PRO A 122 -8.20 3.63 -14.02
C PRO A 122 -8.12 2.13 -14.32
N ALA A 123 -7.56 1.79 -15.48
CA ALA A 123 -7.30 0.41 -15.85
C ALA A 123 -6.21 -0.20 -14.94
N ILE A 124 -6.45 -1.43 -14.46
CA ILE A 124 -5.50 -2.19 -13.64
C ILE A 124 -4.70 -3.18 -14.51
N GLY A 125 -3.46 -3.42 -14.11
CA GLY A 125 -2.52 -4.31 -14.76
C GLY A 125 -2.31 -5.62 -13.99
N ALA A 126 -1.06 -6.07 -13.94
CA ALA A 126 -0.69 -7.32 -13.29
C ALA A 126 -0.92 -7.30 -11.77
N LEU A 127 -1.27 -8.46 -11.24
CA LEU A 127 -1.24 -8.74 -9.80
C LEU A 127 0.21 -8.79 -9.34
N ALA A 128 0.56 -7.97 -8.35
CA ALA A 128 1.86 -7.99 -7.70
C ALA A 128 1.91 -9.04 -6.60
N ASP A 129 0.94 -8.97 -5.67
CA ASP A 129 0.89 -9.84 -4.48
C ASP A 129 -0.53 -9.93 -3.91
N THR A 130 -0.75 -10.93 -3.06
CA THR A 130 -2.00 -11.16 -2.33
C THR A 130 -1.71 -11.46 -0.88
N THR A 131 -2.37 -10.74 0.02
CA THR A 131 -2.26 -10.94 1.47
C THR A 131 -3.63 -11.21 2.05
N THR A 132 -3.77 -12.30 2.81
CA THR A 132 -4.96 -12.56 3.62
C THR A 132 -4.96 -11.60 4.81
N VAL A 133 -5.86 -10.62 4.75
CA VAL A 133 -6.07 -9.65 5.83
C VAL A 133 -7.12 -10.22 6.79
N GLY A 134 -6.75 -10.34 8.06
CA GLY A 134 -7.60 -10.89 9.10
C GLY A 134 -8.61 -9.88 9.65
N ASN A 135 -9.26 -10.28 10.74
CA ASN A 135 -10.21 -9.45 11.50
C ASN A 135 -9.58 -8.70 12.68
N THR A 136 -8.26 -8.83 12.87
CA THR A 136 -7.51 -8.17 13.94
C THR A 136 -6.76 -6.98 13.36
N SER A 137 -6.99 -5.80 13.94
CA SER A 137 -6.32 -4.57 13.55
C SER A 137 -4.80 -4.72 13.65
N GLY A 138 -4.09 -4.23 12.64
CA GLY A 138 -2.65 -4.38 12.56
C GLY A 138 -2.09 -4.03 11.21
N TRP A 139 -0.76 -4.06 11.14
CA TRP A 139 -0.02 -3.86 9.91
C TRP A 139 0.00 -5.13 9.08
N TYR A 140 -0.34 -4.98 7.81
CA TYR A 140 -0.18 -5.99 6.76
C TYR A 140 0.74 -5.43 5.68
N PHE A 141 1.37 -6.32 4.93
CA PHE A 141 2.26 -5.92 3.85
C PHE A 141 1.97 -6.70 2.56
N TRP A 142 2.38 -6.11 1.44
CA TRP A 142 2.38 -6.70 0.11
C TRP A 142 3.76 -6.50 -0.50
N ASP A 143 4.31 -7.55 -1.12
CA ASP A 143 5.55 -7.47 -1.88
C ASP A 143 5.28 -6.94 -3.29
N LEU A 144 5.78 -5.74 -3.58
CA LEU A 144 5.62 -5.06 -4.87
C LEU A 144 6.87 -5.15 -5.73
N THR A 145 7.85 -5.97 -5.36
CA THR A 145 9.16 -6.05 -6.04
C THR A 145 9.04 -6.48 -7.52
N SER A 146 7.93 -7.12 -7.91
CA SER A 146 7.68 -7.59 -9.27
C SER A 146 7.07 -6.56 -10.22
N LEU A 147 6.68 -5.38 -9.73
CA LEU A 147 6.08 -4.30 -10.51
C LEU A 147 7.09 -3.53 -11.38
#